data_AF-A0A3L7MQQ8-F1
#
_entry.id   AF-A0A3L7MQQ8-F1
#
_cell.length_a   1.000
_cell.length_b   1.000
_cell.length_c   1.000
_cell.angle_alpha   90.00
_cell.angle_beta   90.00
_cell.angle_gamma   90.00
#
_symmetry.space_group_name_H-M   'P 1'
#
loop_
_entity.id
_entity.type
_entity.pdbx_description
1 polymer ?
#
loop_
_entity_poly.entity_id
_entity_poly.type
_entity_poly.pdbx_seq_one_letter_code
_entity_poly.pdbx_strand_id
1 'polypeptide(L)'
;MPSRLRNTLRHAFAVEPAGPAVPSPEERAALDPLIAEIRRRGLVTPAVFFLESVEPLNNVGAQALHFIQPFATAVLDPVRYAVLVKYLERRGSITWLAQELQRESVA
;
A
#
# COMPACT_ATOMS: atom_id res chain seq x y z
N MET A 1 -1.66 2.54 -43.88
CA MET A 1 -0.70 2.91 -42.82
C MET A 1 -1.21 2.41 -41.45
N PRO A 2 -1.10 1.12 -41.08
CA PRO A 2 -1.73 0.58 -39.86
C PRO A 2 -0.76 0.35 -38.69
N SER A 3 0.31 1.14 -38.55
CA SER A 3 1.35 0.90 -37.52
C SER A 3 1.14 1.65 -36.21
N ARG A 4 0.35 2.74 -36.19
CA ARG A 4 0.14 3.56 -34.98
C ARG A 4 -0.76 2.85 -33.96
N LEU A 5 -1.84 2.21 -34.41
CA LEU A 5 -2.80 1.54 -33.53
C LEU A 5 -2.19 0.37 -32.74
N ARG A 6 -1.34 -0.44 -33.39
CA ARG A 6 -0.65 -1.57 -32.74
C ARG A 6 0.34 -1.12 -31.67
N ASN A 7 0.98 0.04 -31.85
CA ASN A 7 1.93 0.55 -30.87
C ASN A 7 1.20 1.12 -29.64
N THR A 8 0.10 1.85 -29.84
CA THR A 8 -0.73 2.36 -28.73
C THR A 8 -1.31 1.24 -27.87
N LEU A 9 -1.80 0.16 -28.49
CA LEU A 9 -2.31 -1.00 -27.75
C LEU A 9 -1.23 -1.75 -26.98
N ARG A 10 0.02 -1.78 -27.48
CA ARG A 10 1.16 -2.38 -26.77
C ARG A 10 1.54 -1.62 -25.50
N HIS A 11 1.38 -0.29 -25.50
CA HIS A 11 1.60 0.56 -24.32
C HIS A 11 0.38 0.66 -23.42
N ALA A 12 -0.83 0.41 -23.93
CA ALA A 12 -2.06 0.48 -23.14
C ALA A 12 -2.14 -0.57 -22.01
N PHE A 13 -1.41 -1.68 -22.17
CA PHE A 13 -1.26 -2.74 -21.15
C PHE A 13 0.13 -2.74 -20.50
N ALA A 14 0.97 -1.75 -20.79
CA ALA A 14 2.26 -1.62 -20.13
C ALA A 14 2.02 -1.15 -18.69
N VAL A 15 1.86 -2.11 -17.78
CA VAL A 15 1.96 -1.87 -16.35
C VAL A 15 3.41 -1.48 -16.11
N GLU A 16 3.67 -0.17 -16.06
CA GLU A 16 4.96 0.35 -15.59
C GLU A 16 5.31 -0.37 -14.27
N PRO A 17 6.56 -0.75 -14.02
CA PRO A 17 6.88 -1.40 -12.75
C PRO A 17 6.53 -0.45 -11.60
N ALA A 18 5.93 -0.99 -10.53
CA ALA A 18 5.77 -0.25 -9.30
C ALA A 18 7.18 0.20 -8.86
N GLY A 19 7.45 1.50 -8.94
CA GLY A 19 8.69 2.05 -8.41
C GLY A 19 8.82 1.64 -6.95
N PRO A 20 10.04 1.37 -6.45
CA PRO A 20 10.20 0.84 -5.11
C PRO A 20 9.68 1.88 -4.11
N ALA A 21 8.51 1.62 -3.52
CA ALA A 21 7.88 2.50 -2.53
C ALA A 21 8.60 2.38 -1.18
N VAL A 22 9.93 2.48 -1.19
CA VAL A 22 10.72 2.45 0.04
C VAL A 22 10.37 3.69 0.85
N PRO A 23 9.98 3.57 2.11
CA PRO A 23 9.44 4.71 2.83
C PRO A 23 10.54 5.40 3.63
N SER A 24 10.38 6.71 3.82
CA SER A 24 11.28 7.58 4.56
C SER A 24 11.23 7.27 6.07
N PRO A 25 12.23 7.72 6.87
CA PRO A 25 12.19 7.53 8.32
C PRO A 25 10.91 8.04 9.00
N GLU A 26 10.33 9.13 8.49
CA GLU A 26 9.05 9.67 8.98
C GLU A 26 7.87 8.74 8.62
N GLU A 27 7.83 8.22 7.39
CA GLU A 27 6.81 7.26 6.96
C GLU A 27 6.92 5.93 7.73
N ARG A 28 8.15 5.47 8.05
CA ARG A 28 8.42 4.34 8.98
C ARG A 28 7.77 4.56 10.33
N ALA A 29 8.00 5.71 10.95
CA ALA A 29 7.43 6.03 12.25
C ALA A 29 5.89 6.03 12.27
N ALA A 30 5.24 6.26 11.12
CA ALA A 30 3.79 6.14 10.96
C ALA A 30 3.32 4.69 10.68
N LEU A 31 4.10 3.92 9.91
CA LEU A 31 3.76 2.55 9.49
C LEU A 31 4.02 1.49 10.57
N ASP A 32 5.12 1.61 11.32
CA ASP A 32 5.58 0.59 12.26
C ASP A 32 4.55 0.30 13.38
N PRO A 33 3.89 1.30 14.00
CA PRO A 33 2.85 1.03 15.00
C PRO A 33 1.65 0.26 14.43
N LEU A 34 1.24 0.58 13.20
CA LEU A 34 0.14 -0.11 12.51
C LEU A 34 0.51 -1.57 12.21
N ILE A 35 1.70 -1.79 11.67
CA ILE A 35 2.23 -3.14 11.36
C ILE A 35 2.34 -3.96 12.65
N ALA A 36 2.86 -3.38 13.72
CA ALA A 36 2.97 -4.03 15.02
C ALA A 36 1.60 -4.44 15.56
N GLU A 37 0.60 -3.57 15.45
CA GLU A 37 -0.75 -3.86 15.94
C GLU A 37 -1.46 -4.96 15.13
N ILE A 38 -1.29 -4.96 13.80
CA ILE A 38 -1.81 -6.03 12.92
C ILE A 38 -1.17 -7.37 13.30
N ARG A 39 0.16 -7.41 13.48
CA ARG A 39 0.88 -8.63 13.92
C ARG A 39 0.44 -9.09 15.30
N ARG A 40 0.37 -8.18 16.27
CA ARG A 40 -0.03 -8.47 17.66
C ARG A 40 -1.42 -9.09 17.75
N ARG A 41 -2.34 -8.72 16.86
CA ARG A 41 -3.70 -9.26 16.78
C ARG A 41 -3.82 -10.53 15.92
N GLY A 42 -2.73 -11.01 15.30
CA GLY A 42 -2.77 -12.16 14.40
C GLY A 42 -3.49 -11.88 13.08
N LEU A 43 -3.56 -10.61 12.64
CA LEU A 43 -4.32 -10.18 11.47
C LEU A 43 -3.47 -10.06 10.19
N VAL A 44 -2.27 -10.61 10.17
CA VAL A 44 -1.35 -10.51 9.01
C VAL A 44 -2.00 -11.07 7.74
N THR A 45 -2.48 -12.31 7.78
CA THR A 45 -3.10 -12.98 6.62
C THR A 45 -4.29 -12.19 6.05
N PRO A 46 -5.32 -11.81 6.82
CA PRO A 46 -6.44 -11.03 6.26
C PRO A 46 -6.02 -9.62 5.81
N ALA A 47 -5.05 -8.98 6.45
CA ALA A 47 -4.56 -7.67 6.04
C ALA A 47 -3.84 -7.74 4.68
N VAL A 48 -2.97 -8.73 4.50
CA VAL A 48 -2.26 -8.96 3.22
C VAL A 48 -3.24 -9.29 2.11
N PHE A 49 -4.17 -10.22 2.34
CA PHE A 49 -5.19 -10.56 1.36
C PHE A 49 -6.00 -9.33 0.91
N PHE A 50 -6.37 -8.47 1.86
CA PHE A 50 -7.04 -7.22 1.55
C PHE A 50 -6.16 -6.30 0.70
N LEU A 51 -4.92 -6.06 1.12
CA LEU A 51 -3.95 -5.21 0.40
C LEU A 51 -3.75 -5.69 -1.05
N GLU A 52 -3.51 -6.98 -1.26
CA GLU A 52 -3.36 -7.58 -2.59
C GLU A 52 -4.65 -7.54 -3.42
N SER A 53 -5.83 -7.58 -2.79
CA SER A 53 -7.11 -7.45 -3.50
C SER A 53 -7.38 -6.03 -4.00
N VAL A 54 -6.83 -5.01 -3.33
CA VAL A 54 -6.98 -3.60 -3.74
C VAL A 54 -5.82 -3.08 -4.59
N GLU A 55 -4.68 -3.77 -4.60
CA GLU A 55 -3.50 -3.44 -5.43
C GLU A 55 -3.81 -3.29 -6.94
N PRO A 56 -4.65 -4.14 -7.58
CA PRO A 56 -4.95 -4.03 -9.01
C PRO A 56 -5.83 -2.84 -9.36
N LEU A 57 -6.52 -2.24 -8.38
CA LEU A 57 -7.34 -1.04 -8.57
C LEU A 57 -6.48 0.22 -8.54
N ASN A 58 -5.58 0.31 -9.51
CA ASN A 58 -4.67 1.43 -9.66
C ASN A 58 -5.49 2.70 -10.02
N ASN A 59 -5.73 3.55 -9.02
CA ASN A 59 -6.46 4.85 -8.94
C ASN A 59 -7.47 4.92 -7.77
N VAL A 60 -7.58 3.85 -6.98
CA VAL A 60 -8.48 3.74 -5.83
C VAL A 60 -7.71 3.68 -4.49
N GLY A 61 -6.46 4.13 -4.47
CA GLY A 61 -5.70 4.31 -3.22
C GLY A 61 -6.48 5.14 -2.18
N ALA A 62 -7.25 6.14 -2.65
CA ALA A 62 -8.15 6.94 -1.82
C ALA A 62 -9.32 6.14 -1.18
N GLN A 63 -9.84 5.08 -1.81
CA GLN A 63 -10.91 4.27 -1.18
C GLN A 63 -10.35 3.21 -0.22
N ALA A 64 -9.12 2.73 -0.44
CA ALA A 64 -8.43 1.90 0.55
C ALA A 64 -8.25 2.67 1.87
N LEU A 65 -7.99 3.99 1.80
CA LEU A 65 -7.89 4.86 2.98
C LEU A 65 -9.19 4.99 3.76
N HIS A 66 -10.35 5.06 3.10
CA HIS A 66 -11.65 5.04 3.77
C HIS A 66 -11.89 3.74 4.56
N PHE A 67 -11.30 2.61 4.12
CA PHE A 67 -11.36 1.34 4.84
C PHE A 67 -10.34 1.22 5.98
N ILE A 68 -9.16 1.84 5.84
CA ILE A 68 -8.12 1.88 6.88
C ILE A 68 -8.51 2.82 8.03
N GLN A 69 -9.32 3.85 7.76
CA GLN A 69 -9.78 4.84 8.74
C GLN A 69 -10.25 4.25 10.09
N PRO A 70 -11.16 3.25 10.16
CA PRO A 70 -11.59 2.66 11.45
C PRO A 70 -10.47 1.98 12.25
N PHE A 71 -9.39 1.55 11.60
CA PHE A 71 -8.22 0.96 12.26
C PHE A 71 -7.18 2.02 12.64
N ALA A 72 -7.08 3.09 11.86
CA ALA A 72 -6.14 4.19 12.10
C ALA A 72 -6.60 5.14 13.22
N THR A 73 -7.90 5.43 13.36
CA THR A 73 -8.41 6.36 14.38
C THR A 73 -8.25 5.86 15.81
N ALA A 74 -8.02 4.56 16.01
CA ALA A 74 -7.82 3.98 17.34
C ALA A 74 -6.34 3.99 17.80
N VAL A 75 -5.38 4.26 16.90
CA VAL A 75 -3.94 4.00 17.15
C VAL A 75 -3.01 5.13 16.66
N LEU A 76 -3.43 5.97 15.71
CA LEU A 76 -2.58 7.00 15.10
C LEU A 76 -3.10 8.41 15.41
N ASP A 77 -2.23 9.26 15.96
CA ASP A 77 -2.43 10.72 15.99
C ASP A 77 -2.72 11.24 14.56
N PRO A 78 -3.60 12.26 14.37
CA PRO A 78 -3.95 12.82 13.07
C PRO A 78 -2.75 13.09 12.13
N VAL A 79 -1.60 13.49 12.68
CA VAL A 79 -0.37 13.75 11.91
C VAL A 79 0.15 12.47 11.25
N ARG A 80 0.20 11.36 12.00
CA ARG A 80 0.67 10.07 11.47
C ARG A 80 -0.30 9.48 10.46
N TYR A 81 -1.59 9.73 10.63
CA TYR A 81 -2.59 9.32 9.64
C TYR A 81 -2.37 10.01 8.30
N ALA A 82 -2.10 11.32 8.29
CA ALA A 82 -1.83 12.06 7.05
C ALA A 82 -0.56 11.57 6.33
N VAL A 83 0.48 11.21 7.09
CA VAL A 83 1.71 10.60 6.53
C VAL A 83 1.42 9.23 5.92
N LEU A 84 0.63 8.39 6.60
CA LEU A 84 0.21 7.08 6.11
C LEU A 84 -0.60 7.19 4.81
N VAL A 85 -1.53 8.15 4.76
CA VAL A 85 -2.36 8.46 3.59
C VAL A 85 -1.48 8.78 2.38
N LYS A 86 -0.57 9.75 2.52
CA LYS A 86 0.34 10.15 1.45
C LYS A 86 1.26 9.02 1.00
N TYR A 87 1.70 8.18 1.93
CA TYR A 87 2.50 7.02 1.61
C TYR A 87 1.72 6.02 0.75
N LEU A 88 0.47 5.71 1.11
CA LEU A 88 -0.39 4.74 0.41
C LEU A 88 -0.84 5.22 -0.98
N GLU A 89 -0.77 6.52 -1.26
CA GLU A 89 -0.96 7.07 -2.62
C GLU A 89 0.19 6.71 -3.57
N ARG A 90 1.37 6.36 -3.04
CA ARG A 90 2.52 5.99 -3.87
C ARG A 90 2.28 4.62 -4.49
N ARG A 91 2.56 4.50 -5.78
CA ARG A 91 2.54 3.22 -6.46
C ARG A 91 3.55 2.26 -5.84
N GLY A 92 3.14 1.02 -5.58
CA GLY A 92 3.97 0.00 -4.93
C GLY A 92 3.97 0.06 -3.41
N SER A 93 3.31 1.04 -2.79
CA SER A 93 3.22 1.16 -1.32
C SER A 93 2.48 -0.01 -0.69
N ILE A 94 1.41 -0.47 -1.35
CA ILE A 94 0.60 -1.64 -0.98
C ILE A 94 1.43 -2.92 -1.05
N THR A 95 2.13 -3.13 -2.17
CA THR A 95 3.06 -4.26 -2.35
C THR A 95 4.13 -4.26 -1.26
N TRP A 96 4.72 -3.09 -1.00
CA TRP A 96 5.73 -2.92 0.02
C TRP A 96 5.18 -3.26 1.41
N LEU A 97 3.97 -2.78 1.74
CA LEU A 97 3.34 -3.00 3.04
C LEU A 97 2.93 -4.48 3.23
N ALA A 98 2.42 -5.12 2.19
CA ALA A 98 2.08 -6.55 2.21
C ALA A 98 3.34 -7.40 2.48
N GLN A 99 4.42 -7.13 1.74
CA GLN A 99 5.71 -7.79 1.95
C GLN A 99 6.26 -7.55 3.36
N GLU A 100 6.10 -6.33 3.87
CA GLU A 100 6.55 -6.03 5.22
C GLU A 100 5.74 -6.78 6.27
N LEU A 101 4.42 -6.83 6.15
CA LEU A 101 3.55 -7.58 7.07
C LEU A 101 3.90 -9.07 7.12
N GLN A 102 4.26 -9.66 5.97
CA GLN A 102 4.66 -11.06 5.83
C GLN A 102 6.10 -11.33 6.29
N ARG A 103 6.95 -10.31 6.36
CA ARG A 103 8.33 -10.48 6.87
C ARG A 103 8.25 -10.98 8.32
N GLU A 104 8.91 -12.10 8.60
CA GLU A 104 9.02 -12.59 9.97
C GLU A 104 9.75 -11.54 10.82
N SER A 105 9.14 -11.10 11.92
CA SER A 105 9.85 -10.32 12.93
C SER A 105 10.87 -11.26 13.55
N VAL A 106 12.16 -11.04 13.28
CA VAL A 106 13.22 -11.68 14.07
C VAL A 106 12.98 -11.22 15.51
N ALA A 107 12.53 -12.16 16.34
CA ALA A 107 12.25 -11.97 17.75
C ALA A 107 13.55 -11.81 18.56
#